data_AF-A0A258CHR8-F1
#
_entry.id   AF-A0A258CHR8-F1
#
_cell.length_a   1.000
_cell.length_b   1.000
_cell.length_c   1.000
_cell.angle_alpha   90.00
_cell.angle_beta   90.00
_cell.angle_gamma   90.00
#
_symmetry.space_group_name_H-M   'P 1'
#
loop_
_entity.id
_entity.type
_entity.pdbx_description
1 polymer ?
#
loop_
_entity_poly.entity_id
_entity_poly.type
_entity_poly.pdbx_seq_one_letter_code
_entity_poly.pdbx_strand_id
1 'polypeptide(L)'
;FFQPGIPSRNYPLTPERNFELTRILAGFHAEAFDQRGQLYYTEESFDDFYVGKGSTYPDITGSVGILFEQASSRGHVQESINGLLTFAATIKNQFDASLSTIRGAVANRRALLSYQQEFFQSAAQQARAERAKGYILTESQDRSRLESLLQLLNQHQIAVYPLTSDWQYEQRTFRAGQSYYVPLQQTQYRLLKSAFSTDKNFNDNTFYDVSAWTLPYAYNIDFTEVNREPARAASEQPWQPQPRVRSQNLQAGGYAYVINWQDQLAPVMLQAMLAEGLIVRAALGDFTGTTPQGSRGFKAGAMVVPAGLQQHPDWFFRLQKVQERFNLPVYTLTTGLTNRGSDLGSNNFTPVKMPQVLVVAGPGVNSTEAGELWYNLERLAGISPTLAEPERLSRLNLSRYTHIVLPDGDYRGWKEAEVTQLRQWVQQGGVLWGQKRGAAWLVDAKLLQAGVWSTQEMNKLIPQNELRYADKEQLAGQQRIAGAIFSAELDLSHPLTFGIPRRELPVFKNSNLLLQPSQAPFVNVATYSAQPHLAGYTAGEYLPRIAQGAALVAHNLGQGRVIGMTDNPVFRGYFKGSSRLLINAMYLSHGFSASSQTEE
;
A
#
# COMPACT_ATOMS: atom_id res chain seq x y z
N PHE A 1 2.72 27.98 -11.54
CA PHE A 1 2.35 27.14 -12.69
C PHE A 1 0.86 26.96 -12.72
N PHE A 2 0.29 26.89 -13.92
CA PHE A 2 -1.04 26.35 -14.14
C PHE A 2 -1.02 25.44 -15.37
N GLN A 3 -1.99 24.53 -15.46
CA GLN A 3 -2.09 23.61 -16.59
C GLN A 3 -2.36 24.34 -17.91
N PRO A 4 -1.91 23.80 -19.06
CA PRO A 4 -1.47 22.41 -19.30
C PRO A 4 -0.11 22.00 -18.69
N GLY A 5 0.06 20.71 -18.40
CA GLY A 5 1.35 20.10 -18.06
C GLY A 5 2.18 19.73 -19.29
N ILE A 6 3.29 19.02 -19.09
CA ILE A 6 4.21 18.60 -20.18
C ILE A 6 3.46 17.68 -21.17
N PRO A 7 3.27 18.08 -22.45
CA PRO A 7 2.42 17.34 -23.39
C PRO A 7 2.84 15.88 -23.66
N SER A 8 4.16 15.59 -23.64
CA SER A 8 4.68 14.22 -23.84
C SER A 8 4.31 13.25 -22.72
N ARG A 9 3.86 13.78 -21.56
CA ARG A 9 3.57 13.02 -20.33
C ARG A 9 2.07 13.00 -20.01
N ASN A 10 1.23 13.25 -21.00
CA ASN A 10 -0.21 13.13 -20.88
C ASN A 10 -0.63 11.66 -20.76
N TYR A 11 -1.62 11.37 -19.92
CA TYR A 11 -2.15 10.03 -19.79
C TYR A 11 -2.83 9.58 -21.10
N PRO A 12 -2.47 8.42 -21.69
CA PRO A 12 -2.89 8.07 -23.06
C PRO A 12 -4.39 7.91 -23.28
N LEU A 13 -5.19 7.65 -22.24
CA LEU A 13 -6.65 7.53 -22.38
C LEU A 13 -7.39 8.86 -22.23
N THR A 14 -6.71 9.95 -21.88
CA THR A 14 -7.31 11.29 -21.86
C THR A 14 -7.48 11.79 -23.30
N PRO A 15 -8.70 12.15 -23.74
CA PRO A 15 -8.91 12.63 -25.11
C PRO A 15 -8.18 13.94 -25.39
N GLU A 16 -7.67 14.12 -26.61
CA GLU A 16 -6.98 15.36 -27.04
C GLU A 16 -7.81 16.63 -26.80
N ARG A 17 -9.14 16.52 -26.99
CA ARG A 17 -10.08 17.62 -26.73
C ARG A 17 -10.02 18.15 -25.29
N ASN A 18 -9.64 17.32 -24.32
CA ASN A 18 -9.40 17.76 -22.95
C ASN A 18 -8.27 18.80 -22.91
N PHE A 19 -7.11 18.46 -23.48
CA PHE A 19 -5.93 19.32 -23.49
C PHE A 19 -6.14 20.60 -24.30
N GLU A 20 -6.95 20.56 -25.36
CA GLU A 20 -7.41 21.76 -26.08
C GLU A 20 -8.21 22.71 -25.16
N LEU A 21 -9.15 22.18 -24.37
CA LEU A 21 -9.94 22.96 -23.42
C LEU A 21 -9.07 23.50 -22.28
N THR A 22 -8.13 22.71 -21.80
CA THR A 22 -7.12 23.13 -20.81
C THR A 22 -6.32 24.32 -21.33
N ARG A 23 -5.86 24.28 -22.59
CA ARG A 23 -5.17 25.42 -23.25
C ARG A 23 -6.06 26.66 -23.35
N ILE A 24 -7.35 26.49 -23.65
CA ILE A 24 -8.30 27.61 -23.68
C ILE A 24 -8.44 28.24 -22.28
N LEU A 25 -8.59 27.43 -21.22
CA LEU A 25 -8.68 27.92 -19.85
C LEU A 25 -7.38 28.59 -19.39
N ALA A 26 -6.23 28.05 -19.78
CA ALA A 26 -4.91 28.63 -19.53
C ALA A 26 -4.81 30.09 -20.04
N GLY A 27 -5.46 30.42 -21.15
CA GLY A 27 -5.53 31.80 -21.65
C GLY A 27 -6.21 32.78 -20.68
N PHE A 28 -7.26 32.34 -19.96
CA PHE A 28 -7.92 33.15 -18.93
C PHE A 28 -7.03 33.33 -17.69
N HIS A 29 -6.28 32.29 -17.33
CA HIS A 29 -5.32 32.35 -16.22
C HIS A 29 -4.19 33.32 -16.55
N ALA A 30 -3.63 33.23 -17.76
CA ALA A 30 -2.64 34.14 -18.29
C ALA A 30 -3.14 35.59 -18.22
N GLU A 31 -4.32 35.89 -18.77
CA GLU A 31 -4.89 37.24 -18.75
C GLU A 31 -5.02 37.80 -17.31
N ALA A 32 -5.47 36.98 -16.35
CA ALA A 32 -5.62 37.40 -14.97
C ALA A 32 -4.27 37.72 -14.28
N PHE A 33 -3.21 36.99 -14.62
CA PHE A 33 -1.87 37.24 -14.10
C PHE A 33 -1.16 38.39 -14.84
N ASP A 34 -1.36 38.52 -16.15
CA ASP A 34 -0.84 39.61 -16.99
C ASP A 34 -1.32 40.98 -16.51
N GLN A 35 -2.60 41.10 -16.16
CA GLN A 35 -3.19 42.32 -15.59
C GLN A 35 -2.47 42.82 -14.32
N ARG A 36 -1.69 41.95 -13.66
CA ARG A 36 -0.94 42.25 -12.45
C ARG A 36 0.58 42.18 -12.63
N GLY A 37 1.06 41.87 -13.84
CA GLY A 37 2.48 41.60 -14.08
C GLY A 37 3.03 40.42 -13.27
N GLN A 38 2.18 39.45 -12.92
CA GLN A 38 2.58 38.28 -12.15
C GLN A 38 3.20 37.23 -13.08
N LEU A 39 4.44 36.82 -12.81
CA LEU A 39 5.09 35.75 -13.60
C LEU A 39 4.38 34.41 -13.39
N TYR A 40 4.24 33.66 -14.49
CA TYR A 40 3.66 32.32 -14.54
C TYR A 40 4.34 31.48 -15.65
N TYR A 41 4.04 30.19 -15.67
CA TYR A 41 4.48 29.25 -16.70
C TYR A 41 3.50 28.07 -16.81
N THR A 42 3.51 27.40 -17.96
CA THR A 42 2.68 26.24 -18.33
C THR A 42 3.54 25.25 -19.16
N GLU A 43 3.06 24.03 -19.38
CA GLU A 43 3.71 23.00 -20.23
C GLU A 43 5.10 22.51 -19.75
N GLU A 44 5.46 22.85 -18.50
CA GLU A 44 6.74 22.52 -17.89
C GLU A 44 6.56 21.94 -16.48
N SER A 45 7.58 21.27 -15.96
CA SER A 45 7.72 20.71 -14.59
C SER A 45 6.74 19.60 -14.19
N PHE A 46 5.44 19.75 -14.47
CA PHE A 46 4.39 18.83 -14.02
C PHE A 46 3.81 18.04 -15.18
N ASP A 47 3.53 16.75 -14.93
CA ASP A 47 2.84 15.87 -15.88
C ASP A 47 1.34 15.71 -15.55
N ASP A 48 0.63 15.18 -16.54
CA ASP A 48 -0.77 14.73 -16.46
C ASP A 48 -0.88 13.22 -16.69
N PHE A 49 0.00 12.47 -16.01
CA PHE A 49 0.07 11.03 -16.15
C PHE A 49 -0.68 10.27 -15.05
N TYR A 50 -0.40 10.59 -13.78
CA TYR A 50 -0.92 9.82 -12.66
C TYR A 50 -2.40 10.10 -12.38
N VAL A 51 -3.27 9.11 -12.63
CA VAL A 51 -4.74 9.20 -12.44
C VAL A 51 -5.18 9.25 -10.96
N GLY A 52 -4.25 9.22 -9.99
CA GLY A 52 -4.56 9.55 -8.60
C GLY A 52 -4.32 11.04 -8.25
N LYS A 53 -3.83 11.84 -9.18
CA LYS A 53 -3.61 13.28 -9.02
C LYS A 53 -4.91 14.05 -9.25
N GLY A 54 -5.11 15.12 -8.49
CA GLY A 54 -6.35 15.91 -8.54
C GLY A 54 -6.65 16.57 -9.90
N SER A 55 -5.66 16.77 -10.76
CA SER A 55 -5.86 17.30 -12.12
C SER A 55 -6.20 16.21 -13.14
N THR A 56 -5.43 15.12 -13.14
CA THR A 56 -5.57 14.03 -14.11
C THR A 56 -6.79 13.13 -13.83
N TYR A 57 -7.19 12.97 -12.58
CA TYR A 57 -8.38 12.18 -12.22
C TYR A 57 -9.68 12.73 -12.89
N PRO A 58 -10.00 14.04 -12.79
CA PRO A 58 -11.09 14.64 -13.56
C PRO A 58 -11.01 14.39 -15.06
N ASP A 59 -9.81 14.47 -15.65
CA ASP A 59 -9.60 14.32 -17.10
C ASP A 59 -10.01 12.95 -17.64
N ILE A 60 -9.91 11.92 -16.81
CA ILE A 60 -10.34 10.55 -17.17
C ILE A 60 -11.77 10.22 -16.74
N THR A 61 -12.50 11.20 -16.21
CA THR A 61 -13.90 11.07 -15.78
C THR A 61 -14.84 12.04 -16.50
N GLY A 62 -14.38 12.63 -17.61
CA GLY A 62 -15.20 13.50 -18.47
C GLY A 62 -15.32 14.93 -17.98
N SER A 63 -14.36 15.38 -17.17
CA SER A 63 -14.19 16.78 -16.75
C SER A 63 -12.83 17.30 -17.20
N VAL A 64 -12.57 18.59 -17.03
CA VAL A 64 -11.26 19.20 -17.25
C VAL A 64 -10.70 19.61 -15.89
N GLY A 65 -9.67 18.92 -15.43
CA GLY A 65 -8.96 19.25 -14.21
C GLY A 65 -7.94 20.36 -14.47
N ILE A 66 -7.75 21.25 -13.50
CA ILE A 66 -6.73 22.31 -13.56
C ILE A 66 -5.93 22.30 -12.27
N LEU A 67 -4.64 21.96 -12.35
CA LEU A 67 -3.70 22.17 -11.25
C LEU A 67 -3.22 23.62 -11.22
N PHE A 68 -3.30 24.24 -10.05
CA PHE A 68 -2.62 25.48 -9.71
C PHE A 68 -1.50 25.21 -8.72
N GLU A 69 -0.26 25.28 -9.18
CA GLU A 69 0.89 25.16 -8.30
C GLU A 69 1.43 26.56 -7.97
N GLN A 70 1.33 26.92 -6.69
CA GLN A 70 1.76 28.19 -6.14
C GLN A 70 3.05 28.01 -5.36
N ALA A 71 4.08 28.79 -5.68
CA ALA A 71 5.29 28.86 -4.89
C ALA A 71 4.97 29.12 -3.42
N SER A 72 5.58 28.34 -2.52
CA SER A 72 5.26 28.35 -1.10
C SER A 72 5.86 29.57 -0.42
N SER A 73 5.02 30.37 0.26
CA SER A 73 5.45 31.39 1.22
C SER A 73 5.65 30.83 2.63
N ARG A 74 5.46 29.52 2.82
CA ARG A 74 5.38 28.83 4.13
C ARG A 74 4.41 29.49 5.12
N GLY A 75 3.40 30.20 4.63
CA GLY A 75 2.44 30.92 5.50
C GLY A 75 2.99 32.22 6.09
N HIS A 76 4.17 32.68 5.66
CA HIS A 76 4.85 33.88 6.18
C HIS A 76 5.33 34.78 5.03
N VAL A 77 6.61 35.16 5.06
CA VAL A 77 7.31 35.86 3.99
C VAL A 77 8.61 35.10 3.71
N GLN A 78 8.93 34.88 2.45
CA GLN A 78 10.17 34.22 2.04
C GLN A 78 10.94 35.07 1.04
N GLU A 79 12.25 35.09 1.17
CA GLU A 79 13.13 35.53 0.10
C GLU A 79 13.10 34.50 -1.03
N SER A 80 12.99 34.98 -2.26
CA SER A 80 13.09 34.18 -3.48
C SER A 80 14.04 34.86 -4.46
N ILE A 81 14.41 34.15 -5.52
CA ILE A 81 15.18 34.73 -6.63
C ILE A 81 14.49 35.94 -7.29
N ASN A 82 13.17 36.08 -7.09
CA ASN A 82 12.35 37.17 -7.63
C ASN A 82 11.98 38.21 -6.55
N GLY A 83 12.67 38.22 -5.40
CA GLY A 83 12.36 39.09 -4.26
C GLY A 83 11.45 38.44 -3.21
N LEU A 84 10.80 39.26 -2.39
CA LEU A 84 9.98 38.79 -1.26
C LEU A 84 8.64 38.19 -1.74
N LEU A 85 8.39 36.93 -1.37
CA LEU A 85 7.12 36.24 -1.57
C LEU A 85 6.32 36.21 -0.26
N THR A 86 5.23 36.96 -0.21
CA THR A 86 4.37 37.06 0.99
C THR A 86 3.20 36.08 0.95
N PHE A 87 2.70 35.67 2.12
CA PHE A 87 1.52 34.81 2.21
C PHE A 87 0.29 35.45 1.57
N ALA A 88 0.11 36.76 1.75
CA ALA A 88 -0.95 37.51 1.09
C ALA A 88 -0.86 37.42 -0.45
N ALA A 89 0.34 37.51 -1.03
CA ALA A 89 0.54 37.34 -2.47
C ALA A 89 0.18 35.92 -2.93
N THR A 90 0.57 34.89 -2.16
CA THR A 90 0.22 33.50 -2.49
C THR A 90 -1.29 33.25 -2.44
N ILE A 91 -2.02 33.84 -1.48
CA ILE A 91 -3.48 33.78 -1.41
C ILE A 91 -4.09 34.50 -2.61
N LYS A 92 -3.59 35.70 -2.92
CA LYS A 92 -4.12 36.50 -4.02
C LYS A 92 -3.99 35.79 -5.37
N ASN A 93 -2.87 35.10 -5.59
CA ASN A 93 -2.68 34.32 -6.82
C ASN A 93 -3.68 33.16 -6.94
N GLN A 94 -3.92 32.43 -5.85
CA GLN A 94 -4.94 31.37 -5.84
C GLN A 94 -6.35 31.92 -6.06
N PHE A 95 -6.66 33.07 -5.49
CA PHE A 95 -7.94 33.75 -5.70
C PHE A 95 -8.12 34.19 -7.16
N ASP A 96 -7.14 34.86 -7.75
CA ASP A 96 -7.22 35.35 -9.13
C ASP A 96 -7.31 34.18 -10.13
N ALA A 97 -6.51 33.12 -9.92
CA ALA A 97 -6.61 31.88 -10.67
C ALA A 97 -8.02 31.28 -10.58
N SER A 98 -8.58 31.15 -9.38
CA SER A 98 -9.93 30.61 -9.17
C SER A 98 -11.01 31.42 -9.90
N LEU A 99 -10.96 32.75 -9.82
CA LEU A 99 -11.90 33.63 -10.56
C LEU A 99 -11.73 33.52 -12.07
N SER A 100 -10.50 33.36 -12.55
CA SER A 100 -10.25 33.17 -13.98
C SER A 100 -10.74 31.81 -14.48
N THR A 101 -10.68 30.74 -13.67
CA THR A 101 -11.33 29.45 -13.98
C THR A 101 -12.84 29.61 -14.16
N ILE A 102 -13.51 30.33 -13.26
CA ILE A 102 -14.95 30.58 -13.34
C ILE A 102 -15.28 31.35 -14.63
N ARG A 103 -14.54 32.43 -14.91
CA ARG A 103 -14.72 33.22 -16.14
C ARG A 103 -14.52 32.39 -17.41
N GLY A 104 -13.42 31.64 -17.48
CA GLY A 104 -13.10 30.76 -18.59
C GLY A 104 -14.16 29.67 -18.80
N ALA A 105 -14.63 29.06 -17.71
CA ALA A 105 -15.67 28.04 -17.76
C ALA A 105 -17.03 28.59 -18.24
N VAL A 106 -17.42 29.78 -17.78
CA VAL A 106 -18.66 30.45 -18.23
C VAL A 106 -18.57 30.82 -19.71
N ALA A 107 -17.45 31.43 -20.14
CA ALA A 107 -17.22 31.80 -21.53
C ALA A 107 -17.23 30.59 -22.46
N ASN A 108 -16.71 29.45 -22.00
CA ASN A 108 -16.59 28.21 -22.78
C ASN A 108 -17.64 27.14 -22.41
N ARG A 109 -18.75 27.54 -21.77
CA ARG A 109 -19.79 26.61 -21.27
C ARG A 109 -20.24 25.58 -22.30
N ARG A 110 -20.51 26.01 -23.54
CA ARG A 110 -20.98 25.12 -24.61
C ARG A 110 -19.95 24.06 -24.96
N ALA A 111 -18.67 24.44 -25.06
CA ALA A 111 -17.58 23.53 -25.39
C ALA A 111 -17.34 22.50 -24.28
N LEU A 112 -17.38 22.92 -23.01
CA LEU A 112 -17.25 22.03 -21.85
C LEU A 112 -18.41 21.02 -21.76
N LEU A 113 -19.65 21.46 -21.98
CA LEU A 113 -20.82 20.57 -21.98
C LEU A 113 -20.80 19.58 -23.15
N SER A 114 -20.36 20.03 -24.34
CA SER A 114 -20.20 19.15 -25.51
C SER A 114 -19.13 18.09 -25.26
N TYR A 115 -17.97 18.51 -24.73
CA TYR A 115 -16.85 17.61 -24.42
C TYR A 115 -17.26 16.51 -23.45
N GLN A 116 -18.05 16.80 -22.41
CA GLN A 116 -18.50 15.77 -21.48
C GLN A 116 -19.33 14.68 -22.21
N GLN A 117 -20.20 15.05 -23.15
CA GLN A 117 -20.98 14.08 -23.92
C GLN A 117 -20.09 13.26 -24.87
N GLU A 118 -19.23 13.94 -25.63
CA GLU A 118 -18.27 13.32 -26.55
C GLU A 118 -17.31 12.38 -25.82
N PHE A 119 -16.90 12.73 -24.60
CA PHE A 119 -16.05 11.92 -23.75
C PHE A 119 -16.66 10.55 -23.50
N PHE A 120 -17.91 10.47 -23.04
CA PHE A 120 -18.55 9.19 -22.74
C PHE A 120 -18.94 8.42 -24.01
N GLN A 121 -19.34 9.12 -25.09
CA GLN A 121 -19.61 8.47 -26.37
C GLN A 121 -18.37 7.78 -26.95
N SER A 122 -17.23 8.47 -26.97
CA SER A 122 -15.97 7.91 -27.44
C SER A 122 -15.43 6.81 -26.51
N ALA A 123 -15.60 6.95 -25.19
CA ALA A 123 -15.24 5.89 -24.24
C ALA A 123 -16.03 4.60 -24.50
N ALA A 124 -17.32 4.70 -24.78
CA ALA A 124 -18.15 3.54 -25.12
C ALA A 124 -17.73 2.88 -26.44
N GLN A 125 -17.28 3.66 -27.44
CA GLN A 125 -16.73 3.13 -28.68
C GLN A 125 -15.41 2.40 -28.45
N GLN A 126 -14.49 2.99 -27.68
CA GLN A 126 -13.22 2.37 -27.30
C GLN A 126 -13.45 1.04 -26.57
N ALA A 127 -14.35 1.02 -25.59
CA ALA A 127 -14.68 -0.20 -24.85
C ALA A 127 -15.23 -1.33 -25.73
N ARG A 128 -15.98 -1.01 -26.81
CA ARG A 128 -16.47 -2.02 -27.77
C ARG A 128 -15.37 -2.57 -28.67
N ALA A 129 -14.38 -1.72 -29.01
CA ALA A 129 -13.25 -2.08 -29.85
C ALA A 129 -12.19 -2.90 -29.10
N GLU A 130 -12.23 -2.91 -27.77
CA GLU A 130 -11.32 -3.71 -26.94
C GLU A 130 -11.44 -5.21 -27.20
N ARG A 131 -10.27 -5.84 -27.30
CA ARG A 131 -10.16 -7.31 -27.41
C ARG A 131 -10.58 -7.97 -26.10
N ALA A 132 -10.16 -7.39 -24.97
CA ALA A 132 -10.60 -7.82 -23.66
C ALA A 132 -12.07 -7.43 -23.44
N LYS A 133 -12.83 -8.30 -22.78
CA LYS A 133 -14.22 -8.03 -22.38
C LYS A 133 -14.33 -7.58 -20.94
N GLY A 134 -13.37 -7.94 -20.11
CA GLY A 134 -13.34 -7.54 -18.71
C GLY A 134 -12.19 -8.19 -17.95
N TYR A 135 -12.29 -8.09 -16.63
CA TYR A 135 -11.40 -8.76 -15.69
C TYR A 135 -12.21 -9.67 -14.76
N ILE A 136 -11.64 -10.79 -14.35
CA ILE A 136 -12.12 -11.55 -13.19
C ILE A 136 -11.24 -11.22 -12.00
N LEU A 137 -11.84 -10.80 -10.89
CA LEU A 137 -11.20 -10.68 -9.58
C LEU A 137 -11.49 -11.95 -8.78
N THR A 138 -10.50 -12.50 -8.08
CA THR A 138 -10.66 -13.69 -7.23
C THR A 138 -9.94 -13.53 -5.88
N GLU A 139 -10.68 -13.78 -4.80
CA GLU A 139 -10.13 -13.85 -3.44
C GLU A 139 -11.00 -14.78 -2.59
N SER A 140 -10.36 -15.71 -1.88
CA SER A 140 -11.04 -16.77 -1.13
C SER A 140 -10.75 -16.74 0.37
N GLN A 141 -9.71 -16.02 0.79
CA GLN A 141 -9.19 -16.03 2.15
C GLN A 141 -9.38 -14.68 2.87
N ASP A 142 -9.40 -13.57 2.13
CA ASP A 142 -9.54 -12.22 2.69
C ASP A 142 -10.77 -11.49 2.13
N ARG A 143 -11.92 -11.73 2.77
CA ARG A 143 -13.19 -11.15 2.34
C ARG A 143 -13.21 -9.64 2.57
N SER A 144 -12.68 -9.16 3.68
CA SER A 144 -12.69 -7.72 3.98
C SER A 144 -11.85 -6.90 3.01
N ARG A 145 -10.69 -7.41 2.58
CA ARG A 145 -9.85 -6.72 1.59
C ARG A 145 -10.52 -6.69 0.22
N LEU A 146 -11.08 -7.82 -0.22
CA LEU A 146 -11.86 -7.90 -1.45
C LEU A 146 -13.05 -6.93 -1.40
N GLU A 147 -13.87 -6.97 -0.34
CA GLU A 147 -14.99 -6.05 -0.18
C GLU A 147 -14.53 -4.59 -0.21
N SER A 148 -13.38 -4.26 0.39
CA SER A 148 -12.84 -2.90 0.30
C SER A 148 -12.45 -2.48 -1.12
N LEU A 149 -11.98 -3.39 -1.97
CA LEU A 149 -11.73 -3.11 -3.39
C LEU A 149 -13.06 -2.94 -4.14
N LEU A 150 -14.03 -3.83 -3.92
CA LEU A 150 -15.36 -3.76 -4.53
C LEU A 150 -16.09 -2.46 -4.14
N GLN A 151 -15.98 -2.03 -2.89
CA GLN A 151 -16.51 -0.74 -2.41
C GLN A 151 -15.87 0.44 -3.14
N LEU A 152 -14.55 0.42 -3.33
CA LEU A 152 -13.83 1.47 -4.05
C LEU A 152 -14.28 1.53 -5.52
N LEU A 153 -14.37 0.38 -6.19
CA LEU A 153 -14.87 0.31 -7.58
C LEU A 153 -16.31 0.82 -7.67
N ASN A 154 -17.19 0.40 -6.75
CA ASN A 154 -18.57 0.87 -6.71
C ASN A 154 -18.67 2.38 -6.43
N GLN A 155 -17.81 2.95 -5.57
CA GLN A 155 -17.74 4.39 -5.33
C GLN A 155 -17.36 5.16 -6.60
N HIS A 156 -16.52 4.57 -7.45
CA HIS A 156 -16.20 5.07 -8.78
C HIS A 156 -17.24 4.71 -9.85
N GLN A 157 -18.40 4.17 -9.48
CA GLN A 157 -19.47 3.72 -10.38
C GLN A 157 -19.00 2.66 -11.40
N ILE A 158 -17.99 1.87 -11.03
CA ILE A 158 -17.55 0.72 -11.79
C ILE A 158 -18.36 -0.49 -11.31
N ALA A 159 -19.23 -0.99 -12.19
CA ALA A 159 -20.04 -2.16 -11.93
C ALA A 159 -19.19 -3.43 -11.91
N VAL A 160 -19.46 -4.29 -10.92
CA VAL A 160 -18.79 -5.57 -10.70
C VAL A 160 -19.87 -6.62 -10.46
N TYR A 161 -19.80 -7.79 -11.08
CA TYR A 161 -20.84 -8.81 -11.07
C TYR A 161 -20.33 -10.10 -10.40
N PRO A 162 -20.87 -10.52 -9.26
CA PRO A 162 -20.47 -11.77 -8.62
C PRO A 162 -20.74 -12.97 -9.54
N LEU A 163 -19.86 -13.97 -9.54
CA LEU A 163 -20.17 -15.25 -10.19
C LEU A 163 -21.16 -16.06 -9.33
N THR A 164 -22.25 -16.51 -9.96
CA THR A 164 -23.32 -17.33 -9.37
C THR A 164 -23.13 -18.83 -9.63
N SER A 165 -22.31 -19.19 -10.61
CA SER A 165 -21.83 -20.56 -10.85
C SER A 165 -20.35 -20.57 -11.25
N ASP A 166 -19.69 -21.71 -11.06
CA ASP A 166 -18.27 -21.85 -11.43
C ASP A 166 -18.10 -21.62 -12.94
N TRP A 167 -17.09 -20.85 -13.30
CA TRP A 167 -16.79 -20.52 -14.68
C TRP A 167 -15.39 -20.97 -15.08
N GLN A 168 -15.30 -21.75 -16.14
CA GLN A 168 -14.03 -22.17 -16.73
C GLN A 168 -13.59 -21.16 -17.78
N TYR A 169 -12.34 -20.73 -17.73
CA TYR A 169 -11.72 -19.92 -18.76
C TYR A 169 -10.27 -20.35 -18.95
N GLU A 170 -9.95 -20.78 -20.17
CA GLU A 170 -8.68 -21.45 -20.49
C GLU A 170 -8.44 -22.64 -19.54
N GLN A 171 -7.34 -22.62 -18.78
CA GLN A 171 -6.97 -23.66 -17.82
C GLN A 171 -7.37 -23.34 -16.37
N ARG A 172 -8.09 -22.24 -16.13
CA ARG A 172 -8.46 -21.76 -14.79
C ARG A 172 -9.95 -21.92 -14.53
N THR A 173 -10.27 -22.34 -13.30
CA THR A 173 -11.63 -22.39 -12.78
C THR A 173 -11.85 -21.24 -11.81
N PHE A 174 -12.78 -20.34 -12.15
CA PHE A 174 -13.22 -19.26 -11.29
C PHE A 174 -14.44 -19.71 -10.50
N ARG A 175 -14.29 -19.84 -9.17
CA ARG A 175 -15.33 -20.39 -8.30
C ARG A 175 -16.39 -19.33 -7.95
N ALA A 176 -17.66 -19.74 -7.94
CA ALA A 176 -18.76 -18.93 -7.47
C ALA A 176 -18.57 -18.52 -5.99
N GLY A 177 -19.02 -17.32 -5.63
CA GLY A 177 -18.87 -16.77 -4.27
C GLY A 177 -17.46 -16.32 -3.89
N GLN A 178 -16.45 -16.54 -4.75
CA GLN A 178 -15.07 -16.07 -4.57
C GLN A 178 -14.58 -15.19 -5.72
N SER A 179 -15.30 -15.21 -6.84
CA SER A 179 -14.90 -14.55 -8.09
C SER A 179 -15.95 -13.56 -8.57
N TYR A 180 -15.47 -12.47 -9.17
CA TYR A 180 -16.28 -11.32 -9.58
C TYR A 180 -15.84 -10.83 -10.96
N TYR A 181 -16.79 -10.63 -11.86
CA TYR A 181 -16.55 -10.12 -13.21
C TYR A 181 -16.69 -8.61 -13.28
N VAL A 182 -15.69 -7.94 -13.85
CA VAL A 182 -15.66 -6.49 -14.07
C VAL A 182 -15.66 -6.24 -15.58
N PRO A 183 -16.81 -5.96 -16.22
CA PRO A 183 -16.88 -5.73 -17.65
C PRO A 183 -16.18 -4.41 -18.04
N LEU A 184 -15.45 -4.39 -19.15
CA LEU A 184 -14.86 -3.16 -19.69
C LEU A 184 -15.92 -2.24 -20.32
N GLN A 185 -16.99 -2.82 -20.88
CA GLN A 185 -18.04 -2.09 -21.58
C GLN A 185 -19.02 -1.41 -20.60
N GLN A 186 -18.56 -0.36 -19.94
CA GLN A 186 -19.34 0.48 -19.03
C GLN A 186 -18.92 1.95 -19.11
N THR A 187 -19.74 2.85 -18.55
CA THR A 187 -19.55 4.30 -18.62
C THR A 187 -18.15 4.76 -18.19
N GLN A 188 -17.60 4.13 -17.16
CA GLN A 188 -16.30 4.46 -16.56
C GLN A 188 -15.12 3.70 -17.20
N TYR A 189 -15.24 3.29 -18.47
CA TYR A 189 -14.24 2.47 -19.18
C TYR A 189 -12.79 2.95 -19.00
N ARG A 190 -12.52 4.25 -19.19
CA ARG A 190 -11.14 4.79 -19.14
C ARG A 190 -10.55 4.72 -17.73
N LEU A 191 -11.33 5.08 -16.71
CA LEU A 191 -10.92 4.96 -15.31
C LEU A 191 -10.71 3.49 -14.93
N LEU A 192 -11.61 2.60 -15.34
CA LEU A 192 -11.48 1.15 -15.14
C LEU A 192 -10.21 0.60 -15.79
N LYS A 193 -9.96 0.92 -17.08
CA LYS A 193 -8.76 0.46 -17.80
C LYS A 193 -7.50 0.97 -17.13
N SER A 194 -7.50 2.22 -16.65
CA SER A 194 -6.39 2.80 -15.89
C SER A 194 -6.14 2.08 -14.56
N ALA A 195 -7.19 1.84 -13.77
CA ALA A 195 -7.11 1.20 -12.46
C ALA A 195 -6.63 -0.27 -12.52
N PHE A 196 -6.71 -0.91 -13.68
CA PHE A 196 -6.28 -2.28 -13.92
C PHE A 196 -5.05 -2.38 -14.84
N SER A 197 -4.50 -1.26 -15.30
CA SER A 197 -3.35 -1.26 -16.22
C SER A 197 -2.14 -1.91 -15.56
N THR A 198 -1.41 -2.69 -16.36
CA THR A 198 -0.12 -3.29 -16.00
C THR A 198 0.99 -2.85 -16.97
N ASP A 199 0.79 -1.71 -17.62
CA ASP A 199 1.68 -1.20 -18.66
C ASP A 199 3.08 -0.91 -18.11
N LYS A 200 4.08 -1.14 -18.96
CA LYS A 200 5.51 -0.98 -18.64
C LYS A 200 6.24 -0.05 -19.61
N ASN A 201 5.59 0.30 -20.71
CA ASN A 201 6.15 1.07 -21.82
C ASN A 201 5.31 2.32 -22.02
N PHE A 202 5.98 3.47 -22.13
CA PHE A 202 5.34 4.78 -22.23
C PHE A 202 6.04 5.62 -23.30
N ASN A 203 5.33 6.61 -23.84
CA ASN A 203 5.87 7.51 -24.86
C ASN A 203 7.01 8.38 -24.32
N ASP A 204 6.85 8.86 -23.08
CA ASP A 204 7.88 9.53 -22.29
C ASP A 204 8.04 8.73 -20.99
N ASN A 205 9.28 8.38 -20.69
CA ASN A 205 9.63 7.58 -19.52
C ASN A 205 10.05 8.44 -18.31
N THR A 206 9.91 9.77 -18.43
CA THR A 206 10.26 10.72 -17.38
C THR A 206 9.01 11.03 -16.57
N PHE A 207 8.91 10.44 -15.38
CA PHE A 207 7.76 10.64 -14.50
C PHE A 207 8.10 11.53 -13.31
N TYR A 208 7.19 12.44 -12.99
CA TYR A 208 7.33 13.32 -11.84
C TYR A 208 7.16 12.55 -10.51
N ASP A 209 6.15 11.66 -10.43
CA ASP A 209 5.71 11.04 -9.16
C ASP A 209 5.50 9.52 -9.25
N VAL A 210 4.44 9.07 -9.93
CA VAL A 210 4.00 7.66 -9.98
C VAL A 210 3.72 7.22 -11.41
N SER A 211 4.21 6.03 -11.78
CA SER A 211 4.03 5.41 -13.10
C SER A 211 3.12 4.18 -13.09
N ALA A 212 2.74 3.65 -11.93
CA ALA A 212 1.76 2.55 -11.81
C ALA A 212 0.85 2.66 -10.58
N TRP A 213 -0.41 2.20 -10.74
CA TRP A 213 -1.43 2.23 -9.69
C TRP A 213 -2.49 1.13 -9.83
N THR A 214 -2.07 -0.04 -10.31
CA THR A 214 -2.93 -1.22 -10.48
C THR A 214 -3.62 -1.59 -9.16
N LEU A 215 -4.92 -1.33 -9.04
CA LEU A 215 -5.68 -1.54 -7.80
C LEU A 215 -5.68 -3.01 -7.35
N PRO A 216 -5.87 -4.02 -8.22
CA PRO A 216 -5.76 -5.42 -7.83
C PRO A 216 -4.43 -5.76 -7.17
N TYR A 217 -3.30 -5.24 -7.70
CA TYR A 217 -1.98 -5.44 -7.09
C TYR A 217 -1.85 -4.75 -5.73
N ALA A 218 -2.29 -3.49 -5.61
CA ALA A 218 -2.26 -2.76 -4.34
C ALA A 218 -3.05 -3.48 -3.23
N TYR A 219 -4.13 -4.16 -3.59
CA TYR A 219 -4.97 -4.95 -2.68
C TYR A 219 -4.57 -6.44 -2.63
N ASN A 220 -3.51 -6.88 -3.32
CA ASN A 220 -3.12 -8.28 -3.43
C ASN A 220 -4.28 -9.22 -3.83
N ILE A 221 -5.22 -8.75 -4.66
CA ILE A 221 -6.33 -9.54 -5.20
C ILE A 221 -5.89 -10.14 -6.52
N ASP A 222 -6.08 -11.46 -6.69
CA ASP A 222 -5.78 -12.11 -7.97
C ASP A 222 -6.75 -11.59 -9.03
N PHE A 223 -6.22 -11.35 -10.23
CA PHE A 223 -7.06 -10.90 -11.34
C PHE A 223 -6.58 -11.46 -12.67
N THR A 224 -7.52 -11.63 -13.59
CA THR A 224 -7.24 -12.17 -14.94
C THR A 224 -8.03 -11.36 -15.97
N GLU A 225 -7.34 -10.84 -16.99
CA GLU A 225 -8.00 -10.26 -18.17
C GLU A 225 -8.65 -11.38 -19.00
N VAL A 226 -9.90 -11.19 -19.40
CA VAL A 226 -10.66 -12.18 -20.16
C VAL A 226 -11.19 -11.61 -21.46
N ASN A 227 -11.12 -12.41 -22.53
CA ASN A 227 -11.60 -12.02 -23.87
C ASN A 227 -13.04 -12.48 -24.16
N ARG A 228 -13.68 -13.19 -23.21
CA ARG A 228 -15.07 -13.61 -23.29
C ARG A 228 -15.75 -13.38 -21.95
N GLU A 229 -17.03 -13.04 -22.00
CA GLU A 229 -17.82 -12.82 -20.80
C GLU A 229 -18.21 -14.17 -20.15
N PRO A 230 -18.40 -14.21 -18.82
CA PRO A 230 -18.91 -15.39 -18.13
C PRO A 230 -20.38 -15.72 -18.43
N ALA A 231 -21.08 -14.87 -19.20
CA ALA A 231 -22.48 -15.03 -19.57
C ALA A 231 -23.36 -15.38 -18.36
N ARG A 232 -24.10 -16.50 -18.40
CA ARG A 232 -25.01 -16.95 -17.32
C ARG A 232 -24.31 -17.29 -16.00
N ALA A 233 -22.97 -17.40 -15.97
CA ALA A 233 -22.24 -17.66 -14.75
C ALA A 233 -22.06 -16.40 -13.88
N ALA A 234 -22.24 -15.20 -14.43
CA ALA A 234 -22.28 -13.96 -13.66
C ALA A 234 -23.72 -13.61 -13.26
N SER A 235 -23.85 -12.90 -12.14
CA SER A 235 -25.12 -12.31 -11.72
C SER A 235 -25.62 -11.29 -12.74
N GLU A 236 -26.94 -11.16 -12.88
CA GLU A 236 -27.57 -10.09 -13.66
C GLU A 236 -27.47 -8.73 -12.96
N GLN A 237 -27.31 -8.72 -11.64
CA GLN A 237 -27.24 -7.51 -10.84
C GLN A 237 -25.80 -7.23 -10.41
N PRO A 238 -25.35 -5.95 -10.44
CA PRO A 238 -24.04 -5.60 -9.93
C PRO A 238 -24.00 -5.82 -8.41
N TRP A 239 -22.82 -6.13 -7.91
CA TRP A 239 -22.50 -6.17 -6.51
C TRP A 239 -22.88 -4.84 -5.86
N GLN A 240 -23.49 -4.93 -4.67
CA GLN A 240 -23.82 -3.79 -3.84
C GLN A 240 -23.21 -4.00 -2.45
N PRO A 241 -22.78 -2.93 -1.77
CA PRO A 241 -22.37 -3.00 -0.37
C PRO A 241 -23.47 -3.66 0.46
N GLN A 242 -23.17 -4.82 1.02
CA GLN A 242 -24.10 -5.53 1.89
C GLN A 242 -24.05 -4.88 3.29
N PRO A 243 -25.20 -4.68 3.96
CA PRO A 243 -25.19 -4.31 5.36
C PRO A 243 -24.46 -5.39 6.16
N ARG A 244 -23.76 -4.98 7.21
CA ARG A 244 -23.05 -5.91 8.09
C ARG A 244 -24.07 -6.88 8.69
N VAL A 245 -24.07 -8.13 8.22
CA VAL A 245 -24.87 -9.19 8.83
C VAL A 245 -24.31 -9.40 10.24
N ARG A 246 -25.18 -9.43 11.26
CA ARG A 246 -24.75 -9.79 12.61
C ARG A 246 -24.14 -11.18 12.55
N SER A 247 -22.91 -11.31 13.04
CA SER A 247 -22.26 -12.59 13.17
C SER A 247 -23.10 -13.51 14.07
N GLN A 248 -23.08 -14.82 13.81
CA GLN A 248 -23.86 -15.78 14.59
C GLN A 248 -23.52 -15.65 16.08
N ASN A 249 -24.53 -15.84 16.94
CA ASN A 249 -24.34 -15.81 18.40
C ASN A 249 -23.28 -16.84 18.80
N LEU A 250 -22.18 -16.35 19.36
CA LEU A 250 -21.12 -17.22 19.86
C LEU A 250 -21.65 -18.04 21.03
N GLN A 251 -21.45 -19.36 20.99
CA GLN A 251 -21.86 -20.26 22.07
C GLN A 251 -20.79 -20.32 23.18
N ALA A 252 -21.23 -20.24 24.43
CA ALA A 252 -20.37 -20.41 25.60
C ALA A 252 -19.96 -21.89 25.77
N GLY A 253 -18.94 -22.13 26.61
CA GLY A 253 -18.54 -23.49 27.01
C GLY A 253 -17.54 -24.19 26.06
N GLY A 254 -16.95 -23.46 25.11
CA GLY A 254 -15.85 -23.98 24.29
C GLY A 254 -14.54 -24.09 25.07
N TYR A 255 -13.69 -25.04 24.67
CA TYR A 255 -12.31 -25.16 25.16
C TYR A 255 -11.46 -23.96 24.73
N ALA A 256 -11.64 -23.52 23.47
CA ALA A 256 -11.00 -22.34 22.91
C ALA A 256 -11.85 -21.76 21.78
N TYR A 257 -11.54 -20.53 21.38
CA TYR A 257 -12.18 -19.82 20.26
C TYR A 257 -11.11 -19.39 19.27
N VAL A 258 -11.34 -19.59 17.96
CA VAL A 258 -10.33 -19.38 16.93
C VAL A 258 -10.80 -18.39 15.88
N ILE A 259 -9.92 -17.46 15.51
CA ILE A 259 -10.12 -16.49 14.42
C ILE A 259 -9.03 -16.72 13.36
N ASN A 260 -9.44 -16.76 12.10
CA ASN A 260 -8.51 -16.83 10.96
C ASN A 260 -7.75 -15.51 10.80
N TRP A 261 -6.49 -15.59 10.39
CA TRP A 261 -5.60 -14.43 10.31
C TRP A 261 -5.56 -13.74 8.94
N GLN A 262 -5.99 -14.46 7.91
CA GLN A 262 -5.91 -14.07 6.50
C GLN A 262 -6.69 -12.78 6.21
N ASP A 263 -7.84 -12.61 6.88
CA ASP A 263 -8.72 -11.48 6.65
C ASP A 263 -8.14 -10.15 7.17
N GLN A 264 -8.30 -9.06 6.41
CA GLN A 264 -7.77 -7.74 6.72
C GLN A 264 -8.30 -7.15 8.03
N LEU A 265 -9.47 -7.57 8.52
CA LEU A 265 -10.01 -7.12 9.81
C LEU A 265 -9.48 -7.91 11.01
N ALA A 266 -8.84 -9.07 10.81
CA ALA A 266 -8.38 -9.93 11.90
C ALA A 266 -7.39 -9.23 12.87
N PRO A 267 -6.42 -8.41 12.40
CA PRO A 267 -5.54 -7.65 13.28
C PRO A 267 -6.27 -6.60 14.11
N VAL A 268 -7.27 -5.92 13.53
CA VAL A 268 -8.07 -4.90 14.24
C VAL A 268 -8.94 -5.56 15.30
N MET A 269 -9.51 -6.73 14.99
CA MET A 269 -10.24 -7.54 15.97
C MET A 269 -9.32 -8.03 17.09
N LEU A 270 -8.12 -8.53 16.75
CA LEU A 270 -7.11 -8.94 17.72
C LEU A 270 -6.74 -7.81 18.68
N GLN A 271 -6.47 -6.62 18.16
CA GLN A 271 -6.15 -5.46 18.98
C GLN A 271 -7.30 -5.10 19.95
N ALA A 272 -8.54 -5.20 19.48
CA ALA A 272 -9.71 -4.98 20.33
C ALA A 272 -9.84 -6.07 21.41
N MET A 273 -9.53 -7.34 21.10
CA MET A 273 -9.50 -8.41 22.10
C MET A 273 -8.44 -8.17 23.17
N LEU A 274 -7.22 -7.81 22.76
CA LEU A 274 -6.12 -7.51 23.69
C LEU A 274 -6.43 -6.30 24.57
N ALA A 275 -7.07 -5.27 24.03
CA ALA A 275 -7.50 -4.09 24.78
C ALA A 275 -8.61 -4.40 25.81
N GLU A 276 -9.43 -5.43 25.56
CA GLU A 276 -10.41 -5.96 26.53
C GLU A 276 -9.78 -6.94 27.55
N GLY A 277 -8.46 -7.12 27.52
CA GLY A 277 -7.72 -7.98 28.46
C GLY A 277 -7.80 -9.48 28.15
N LEU A 278 -8.26 -9.86 26.94
CA LEU A 278 -8.31 -11.26 26.53
C LEU A 278 -6.91 -11.80 26.25
N ILE A 279 -6.66 -13.03 26.71
CA ILE A 279 -5.41 -13.74 26.45
C ILE A 279 -5.55 -14.50 25.12
N VAL A 280 -4.67 -14.18 24.17
CA VAL A 280 -4.67 -14.74 22.82
C VAL A 280 -3.31 -15.39 22.52
N ARG A 281 -3.33 -16.51 21.80
CA ARG A 281 -2.14 -17.17 21.25
C ARG A 281 -2.23 -17.25 19.73
N ALA A 282 -1.11 -17.07 19.03
CA ALA A 282 -1.03 -17.29 17.59
C ALA A 282 -0.48 -18.69 17.30
N ALA A 283 -1.12 -19.41 16.38
CA ALA A 283 -0.62 -20.68 15.88
C ALA A 283 0.58 -20.44 14.94
N LEU A 284 1.72 -21.10 15.19
CA LEU A 284 2.92 -21.01 14.34
C LEU A 284 2.91 -22.00 13.17
N GLY A 285 1.86 -22.81 13.05
CA GLY A 285 1.67 -23.75 11.95
C GLY A 285 0.19 -24.04 11.71
N ASP A 286 -0.10 -24.70 10.60
CA ASP A 286 -1.44 -25.19 10.29
C ASP A 286 -1.87 -26.26 11.30
N PHE A 287 -3.14 -26.26 11.70
CA PHE A 287 -3.71 -27.29 12.56
C PHE A 287 -5.17 -27.59 12.20
N THR A 288 -5.70 -28.70 12.67
CA THR A 288 -7.11 -29.08 12.50
C THR A 288 -7.73 -29.31 13.87
N GLY A 289 -8.65 -28.42 14.24
CA GLY A 289 -9.37 -28.48 15.51
C GLY A 289 -10.73 -29.15 15.38
N THR A 290 -11.23 -29.70 16.48
CA THR A 290 -12.60 -30.24 16.55
C THR A 290 -13.58 -29.14 16.94
N THR A 291 -14.57 -28.88 16.09
CA THR A 291 -15.68 -27.94 16.33
C THR A 291 -16.98 -28.72 16.60
N PRO A 292 -18.04 -28.08 17.14
CA PRO A 292 -19.35 -28.73 17.25
C PRO A 292 -19.92 -29.23 15.92
N GLN A 293 -19.48 -28.67 14.79
CA GLN A 293 -19.90 -29.07 13.43
C GLN A 293 -18.93 -30.05 12.74
N GLY A 294 -17.93 -30.56 13.47
CA GLY A 294 -16.91 -31.47 12.95
C GLY A 294 -15.50 -30.86 12.90
N SER A 295 -14.56 -31.56 12.27
CA SER A 295 -13.17 -31.11 12.14
C SER A 295 -13.04 -29.91 11.19
N ARG A 296 -12.22 -28.92 11.56
CA ARG A 296 -11.96 -27.73 10.76
C ARG A 296 -10.47 -27.41 10.73
N GLY A 297 -9.96 -27.14 9.53
CA GLY A 297 -8.58 -26.69 9.32
C GLY A 297 -8.41 -25.19 9.57
N PHE A 298 -7.29 -24.83 10.20
CA PHE A 298 -6.84 -23.47 10.46
C PHE A 298 -5.42 -23.31 9.96
N LYS A 299 -5.13 -22.14 9.39
CA LYS A 299 -3.83 -21.81 8.83
C LYS A 299 -2.92 -21.17 9.87
N ALA A 300 -1.61 -21.27 9.65
CA ALA A 300 -0.61 -20.55 10.44
C ALA A 300 -0.96 -19.05 10.58
N GLY A 301 -0.73 -18.51 11.78
CA GLY A 301 -1.17 -17.19 12.23
C GLY A 301 -2.56 -17.16 12.87
N ALA A 302 -3.36 -18.23 12.80
CA ALA A 302 -4.68 -18.25 13.44
C ALA A 302 -4.60 -17.89 14.93
N MET A 303 -5.53 -17.05 15.37
CA MET A 303 -5.59 -16.49 16.71
C MET A 303 -6.51 -17.34 17.59
N VAL A 304 -5.97 -17.93 18.64
CA VAL A 304 -6.65 -18.81 19.58
C VAL A 304 -6.84 -18.08 20.89
N VAL A 305 -8.09 -18.00 21.36
CA VAL A 305 -8.49 -17.49 22.68
C VAL A 305 -8.80 -18.70 23.58
N PRO A 306 -7.84 -19.16 24.41
CA PRO A 306 -8.03 -20.37 25.21
C PRO A 306 -8.86 -20.04 26.45
N ALA A 307 -9.98 -20.75 26.67
CA ALA A 307 -10.89 -20.47 27.77
C ALA A 307 -10.21 -20.63 29.14
N GLY A 308 -9.39 -21.68 29.29
CA GLY A 308 -8.72 -22.00 30.56
C GLY A 308 -7.59 -21.04 30.97
N LEU A 309 -7.18 -20.10 30.11
CA LEU A 309 -6.16 -19.10 30.45
C LEU A 309 -6.74 -17.75 30.86
N GLN A 310 -8.03 -17.51 30.61
CA GLN A 310 -8.64 -16.20 30.84
C GLN A 310 -8.75 -15.90 32.34
N GLN A 311 -8.43 -14.65 32.71
CA GLN A 311 -8.37 -14.23 34.12
C GLN A 311 -9.64 -13.51 34.59
N HIS A 312 -10.39 -12.92 33.65
CA HIS A 312 -11.61 -12.18 33.97
C HIS A 312 -12.84 -13.10 33.89
N PRO A 313 -13.72 -13.17 34.91
CA PRO A 313 -14.92 -14.01 34.86
C PRO A 313 -15.87 -13.68 33.69
N ASP A 314 -15.89 -12.43 33.25
CA ASP A 314 -16.72 -11.91 32.15
C ASP A 314 -16.02 -11.99 30.77
N TRP A 315 -14.86 -12.66 30.65
CA TRP A 315 -14.07 -12.71 29.43
C TRP A 315 -14.87 -13.14 28.19
N PHE A 316 -15.80 -14.08 28.35
CA PHE A 316 -16.60 -14.59 27.25
C PHE A 316 -17.55 -13.51 26.71
N PHE A 317 -18.15 -12.72 27.61
CA PHE A 317 -18.98 -11.57 27.23
C PHE A 317 -18.14 -10.50 26.51
N ARG A 318 -16.90 -10.26 26.96
CA ARG A 318 -15.97 -9.36 26.26
C ARG A 318 -15.63 -9.85 24.85
N LEU A 319 -15.38 -11.16 24.69
CA LEU A 319 -15.16 -11.77 23.38
C LEU A 319 -16.40 -11.61 22.48
N GLN A 320 -17.60 -11.87 23.00
CA GLN A 320 -18.86 -11.66 22.28
C GLN A 320 -19.02 -10.20 21.85
N LYS A 321 -18.84 -9.24 22.76
CA LYS A 321 -18.89 -7.79 22.47
C LYS A 321 -17.90 -7.40 21.37
N VAL A 322 -16.68 -7.95 21.38
CA VAL A 322 -15.71 -7.71 20.30
C VAL A 322 -16.21 -8.34 18.99
N GLN A 323 -16.62 -9.61 19.01
CA GLN A 323 -17.14 -10.30 17.83
C GLN A 323 -18.35 -9.60 17.20
N GLU A 324 -19.26 -9.03 17.99
CA GLU A 324 -20.40 -8.27 17.44
C GLU A 324 -19.98 -7.00 16.66
N ARG A 325 -18.80 -6.44 16.95
CA ARG A 325 -18.26 -5.27 16.23
C ARG A 325 -17.61 -5.65 14.90
N PHE A 326 -17.10 -6.88 14.79
CA PHE A 326 -16.33 -7.36 13.65
C PHE A 326 -17.07 -8.52 12.99
N ASN A 327 -17.45 -8.37 11.72
CA ASN A 327 -18.15 -9.45 10.99
C ASN A 327 -17.21 -10.60 10.56
N LEU A 328 -16.41 -11.10 11.50
CA LEU A 328 -15.46 -12.19 11.30
C LEU A 328 -15.98 -13.46 11.99
N PRO A 329 -15.91 -14.61 11.30
CA PRO A 329 -16.21 -15.88 11.93
C PRO A 329 -15.27 -16.16 13.11
N VAL A 330 -15.87 -16.49 14.26
CA VAL A 330 -15.16 -17.05 15.41
C VAL A 330 -15.59 -18.50 15.56
N TYR A 331 -14.64 -19.41 15.57
CA TYR A 331 -14.89 -20.85 15.62
C TYR A 331 -14.66 -21.38 17.02
N THR A 332 -15.64 -22.08 17.57
CA THR A 332 -15.52 -22.76 18.86
C THR A 332 -14.80 -24.09 18.68
N LEU A 333 -13.78 -24.35 19.50
CA LEU A 333 -13.15 -25.66 19.65
C LEU A 333 -13.67 -26.35 20.92
N THR A 334 -13.96 -27.64 20.82
CA THR A 334 -14.54 -28.43 21.93
C THR A 334 -13.48 -29.11 22.79
N THR A 335 -12.23 -29.21 22.30
CA THR A 335 -11.10 -29.83 22.99
C THR A 335 -9.78 -29.19 22.54
N GLY A 336 -8.74 -29.37 23.36
CA GLY A 336 -7.36 -28.99 23.03
C GLY A 336 -6.63 -29.98 22.13
N LEU A 337 -7.19 -31.18 21.94
CA LEU A 337 -6.66 -32.21 21.05
C LEU A 337 -6.97 -31.84 19.59
N THR A 338 -5.96 -31.88 18.75
CA THR A 338 -6.06 -31.60 17.32
C THR A 338 -6.05 -32.89 16.50
N ASN A 339 -6.81 -32.91 15.40
CA ASN A 339 -6.81 -34.05 14.48
C ASN A 339 -5.53 -34.11 13.64
N ARG A 340 -4.89 -32.95 13.42
CA ARG A 340 -3.65 -32.76 12.66
C ARG A 340 -2.98 -31.48 13.15
N GLY A 341 -1.65 -31.45 13.13
CA GLY A 341 -0.87 -30.30 13.59
C GLY A 341 -0.55 -30.44 15.08
N SER A 342 -0.24 -29.32 15.72
CA SER A 342 0.10 -29.31 17.14
C SER A 342 -1.13 -29.07 18.01
N ASP A 343 -1.19 -29.76 19.16
CA ASP A 343 -2.23 -29.53 20.16
C ASP A 343 -2.13 -28.15 20.79
N LEU A 344 -3.28 -27.59 21.21
CA LEU A 344 -3.40 -26.19 21.62
C LEU A 344 -2.54 -25.80 22.84
N GLY A 345 -2.13 -26.78 23.64
CA GLY A 345 -1.24 -26.59 24.79
C GLY A 345 0.25 -26.54 24.44
N SER A 346 0.64 -26.86 23.20
CA SER A 346 2.03 -26.93 22.77
C SER A 346 2.71 -25.56 22.64
N ASN A 347 4.04 -25.58 22.56
CA ASN A 347 4.86 -24.38 22.31
C ASN A 347 4.67 -23.77 20.91
N ASN A 348 3.95 -24.46 20.00
CA ASN A 348 3.61 -23.92 18.68
C ASN A 348 2.44 -22.92 18.73
N PHE A 349 1.90 -22.63 19.91
CA PHE A 349 0.94 -21.55 20.14
C PHE A 349 1.59 -20.46 20.99
N THR A 350 2.10 -19.42 20.34
CA THR A 350 2.86 -18.36 21.00
C THR A 350 1.93 -17.27 21.58
N PRO A 351 2.17 -16.76 22.80
CA PRO A 351 1.39 -15.64 23.34
C PRO A 351 1.49 -14.39 22.46
N VAL A 352 0.36 -13.75 22.20
CA VAL A 352 0.32 -12.45 21.51
C VAL A 352 0.20 -11.34 22.54
N LYS A 353 1.12 -10.39 22.51
CA LYS A 353 1.14 -9.23 23.41
C LYS A 353 0.60 -8.00 22.70
N MET A 354 -0.03 -7.11 23.45
CA MET A 354 -0.52 -5.83 22.93
C MET A 354 0.66 -4.94 22.50
N PRO A 355 0.71 -4.50 21.23
CA PRO A 355 1.77 -3.61 20.77
C PRO A 355 1.66 -2.20 21.37
N GLN A 356 2.79 -1.64 21.77
CA GLN A 356 2.96 -0.24 22.16
C GLN A 356 4.01 0.35 21.22
N VAL A 357 3.58 1.13 20.24
CA VAL A 357 4.40 1.47 19.07
C VAL A 357 4.84 2.94 19.12
N LEU A 358 6.13 3.17 18.92
CA LEU A 358 6.72 4.47 18.66
C LEU A 358 7.04 4.58 17.16
N VAL A 359 6.51 5.58 16.47
CA VAL A 359 6.89 5.92 15.09
C VAL A 359 7.73 7.19 15.14
N VAL A 360 8.92 7.15 14.54
CA VAL A 360 9.78 8.33 14.44
C VAL A 360 9.22 9.25 13.35
N ALA A 361 8.99 10.51 13.67
CA ALA A 361 8.40 11.50 12.76
C ALA A 361 8.84 12.92 13.12
N GLY A 362 9.08 13.79 12.15
CA GLY A 362 9.53 15.16 12.38
C GLY A 362 10.70 15.56 11.48
N PRO A 363 11.54 16.53 11.89
CA PRO A 363 12.70 16.97 11.12
C PRO A 363 13.58 15.79 10.67
N GLY A 364 14.00 15.80 9.41
CA GLY A 364 14.82 14.73 8.81
C GLY A 364 14.04 13.49 8.36
N VAL A 365 12.79 13.30 8.79
CA VAL A 365 11.94 12.16 8.38
C VAL A 365 11.02 12.57 7.23
N ASN A 366 10.77 11.66 6.30
CA ASN A 366 9.78 11.84 5.25
C ASN A 366 8.37 11.91 5.87
N SER A 367 7.79 13.11 5.89
CA SER A 367 6.48 13.36 6.52
C SER A 367 5.35 12.56 5.88
N THR A 368 5.42 12.33 4.56
CA THR A 368 4.39 11.54 3.86
C THR A 368 4.44 10.08 4.29
N GLU A 369 5.62 9.46 4.34
CA GLU A 369 5.74 8.07 4.80
C GLU A 369 5.41 7.90 6.28
N ALA A 370 5.80 8.85 7.13
CA ALA A 370 5.40 8.83 8.54
C ALA A 370 3.87 8.92 8.69
N GLY A 371 3.21 9.76 7.90
CA GLY A 371 1.74 9.88 7.85
C GLY A 371 1.05 8.62 7.33
N GLU A 372 1.62 7.97 6.31
CA GLU A 372 1.13 6.70 5.79
C GLU A 372 1.22 5.57 6.82
N LEU A 373 2.33 5.48 7.55
CA LEU A 373 2.51 4.53 8.65
C LEU A 373 1.50 4.77 9.76
N TRP A 374 1.34 6.02 10.21
CA TRP A 374 0.35 6.37 11.22
C TRP A 374 -1.07 5.97 10.78
N TYR A 375 -1.48 6.37 9.57
CA TYR A 375 -2.78 6.02 9.02
C TYR A 375 -3.00 4.51 8.94
N ASN A 376 -2.03 3.74 8.44
CA ASN A 376 -2.19 2.29 8.28
C ASN A 376 -2.18 1.54 9.62
N LEU A 377 -1.36 1.94 10.59
CA LEU A 377 -1.36 1.33 11.91
C LEU A 377 -2.73 1.49 12.58
N GLU A 378 -3.35 2.66 12.49
CA GLU A 378 -4.68 2.86 13.05
C GLU A 378 -5.76 2.09 12.30
N ARG A 379 -5.74 2.14 10.95
CA ARG A 379 -6.83 1.60 10.14
C ARG A 379 -6.76 0.09 9.93
N LEU A 380 -5.56 -0.47 9.85
CA LEU A 380 -5.35 -1.88 9.49
C LEU A 380 -4.82 -2.72 10.65
N ALA A 381 -4.17 -2.11 11.66
CA ALA A 381 -3.72 -2.81 12.87
C ALA A 381 -4.54 -2.45 14.12
N GLY A 382 -5.31 -1.35 14.12
CA GLY A 382 -6.02 -0.86 15.31
C GLY A 382 -5.12 -0.18 16.35
N ILE A 383 -3.88 0.14 15.98
CA ILE A 383 -2.86 0.70 16.88
C ILE A 383 -2.78 2.22 16.68
N SER A 384 -2.94 2.98 17.75
CA SER A 384 -2.59 4.41 17.77
C SER A 384 -1.14 4.59 18.25
N PRO A 385 -0.17 4.84 17.36
CA PRO A 385 1.22 4.97 17.75
C PRO A 385 1.49 6.28 18.50
N THR A 386 2.55 6.30 19.31
CA THR A 386 3.17 7.57 19.71
C THR A 386 4.07 8.07 18.58
N LEU A 387 4.01 9.36 18.26
CA LEU A 387 4.92 10.00 17.33
C LEU A 387 6.00 10.76 18.09
N ALA A 388 7.27 10.63 17.69
CA ALA A 388 8.35 11.42 18.27
C ALA A 388 9.40 11.82 17.25
N GLU A 389 9.92 13.04 17.43
CA GLU A 389 11.03 13.57 16.65
C GLU A 389 12.33 12.81 16.92
N PRO A 390 13.21 12.63 15.90
CA PRO A 390 14.46 11.92 16.08
C PRO A 390 15.30 12.45 17.26
N GLU A 391 15.38 13.77 17.42
CA GLU A 391 16.19 14.43 18.46
C GLU A 391 15.75 14.12 19.90
N ARG A 392 14.52 13.63 20.08
CA ARG A 392 13.98 13.34 21.41
C ARG A 392 14.34 11.93 21.90
N LEU A 393 14.87 11.06 21.04
CA LEU A 393 15.08 9.64 21.35
C LEU A 393 15.84 9.41 22.66
N SER A 394 16.94 10.14 22.88
CA SER A 394 17.79 10.02 24.07
C SER A 394 17.09 10.35 25.39
N ARG A 395 15.98 11.11 25.33
CA ARG A 395 15.18 11.50 26.51
C ARG A 395 13.95 10.63 26.71
N LEU A 396 13.63 9.75 25.76
CA LEU A 396 12.47 8.87 25.86
C LEU A 396 12.81 7.66 26.72
N ASN A 397 11.87 7.27 27.59
CA ASN A 397 11.93 5.98 28.23
C ASN A 397 11.44 4.89 27.26
N LEU A 398 12.39 4.22 26.58
CA LEU A 398 12.07 3.21 25.57
C LEU A 398 11.36 1.97 26.13
N SER A 399 11.45 1.70 27.44
CA SER A 399 10.80 0.52 28.05
C SER A 399 9.26 0.57 28.01
N ARG A 400 8.68 1.75 27.71
CA ARG A 400 7.23 1.91 27.48
C ARG A 400 6.76 1.34 26.14
N TYR A 401 7.68 1.09 25.21
CA TYR A 401 7.38 0.68 23.85
C TYR A 401 7.87 -0.74 23.60
N THR A 402 7.04 -1.51 22.89
CA THR A 402 7.41 -2.83 22.37
C THR A 402 8.00 -2.74 20.97
N HIS A 403 7.64 -1.69 20.21
CA HIS A 403 8.09 -1.48 18.83
C HIS A 403 8.57 -0.06 18.60
N ILE A 404 9.62 0.08 17.78
CA ILE A 404 10.07 1.37 17.22
C ILE A 404 10.12 1.21 15.70
N VAL A 405 9.48 2.15 15.00
CA VAL A 405 9.38 2.17 13.53
C VAL A 405 10.12 3.39 13.00
N LEU A 406 11.07 3.15 12.09
CA LEU A 406 11.84 4.17 11.36
C LEU A 406 11.34 4.24 9.90
N PRO A 407 10.52 5.25 9.56
CA PRO A 407 10.17 5.54 8.17
C PRO A 407 11.39 5.93 7.32
N ASP A 408 11.18 6.17 6.03
CA ASP A 408 12.18 6.82 5.19
C ASP A 408 12.61 8.18 5.79
N GLY A 409 13.91 8.41 5.94
CA GLY A 409 14.43 9.59 6.62
C GLY A 409 15.94 9.59 6.75
N ASP A 410 16.48 10.69 7.28
CA ASP A 410 17.88 10.85 7.62
C ASP A 410 18.07 10.76 9.15
N TYR A 411 18.74 9.70 9.59
CA TYR A 411 19.01 9.41 11.00
C TYR A 411 20.50 9.55 11.35
N ARG A 412 21.33 10.14 10.47
CA ARG A 412 22.79 10.32 10.70
C ARG A 412 23.12 11.24 11.89
N GLY A 413 22.12 11.97 12.39
CA GLY A 413 22.21 12.75 13.62
C GLY A 413 22.38 11.89 14.87
N TRP A 414 21.84 10.66 14.89
CA TRP A 414 22.01 9.70 15.98
C TRP A 414 23.43 9.14 15.99
N LYS A 415 24.08 9.18 17.15
CA LYS A 415 25.46 8.77 17.35
C LYS A 415 25.52 7.50 18.20
N GLU A 416 26.69 7.18 18.71
CA GLU A 416 26.93 5.96 19.49
C GLU A 416 26.00 5.83 20.70
N ALA A 417 25.62 6.93 21.35
CA ALA A 417 24.72 6.89 22.51
C ALA A 417 23.32 6.39 22.13
N GLU A 418 22.70 6.97 21.10
CA GLU A 418 21.39 6.55 20.60
C GLU A 418 21.43 5.13 20.02
N VAL A 419 22.47 4.79 19.26
CA VAL A 419 22.65 3.43 18.71
C VAL A 419 22.79 2.41 19.84
N THR A 420 23.55 2.72 20.88
CA THR A 420 23.70 1.84 22.06
C THR A 420 22.39 1.68 22.82
N GLN A 421 21.65 2.78 23.02
CA GLN A 421 20.34 2.76 23.67
C GLN A 421 19.35 1.87 22.90
N LEU A 422 19.28 2.02 21.57
CA LEU A 422 18.44 1.17 20.71
C LEU A 422 18.90 -0.28 20.75
N ARG A 423 20.21 -0.55 20.65
CA ARG A 423 20.77 -1.92 20.70
C ARG A 423 20.38 -2.62 21.99
N GLN A 424 20.56 -1.98 23.13
CA GLN A 424 20.21 -2.53 24.44
C GLN A 424 18.70 -2.79 24.55
N TRP A 425 17.88 -1.84 24.10
CA TRP A 425 16.43 -2.00 24.08
C TRP A 425 15.97 -3.18 23.21
N VAL A 426 16.54 -3.34 22.00
CA VAL A 426 16.26 -4.50 21.15
C VAL A 426 16.74 -5.79 21.82
N GLN A 427 17.95 -5.82 22.38
CA GLN A 427 18.48 -7.01 23.07
C GLN A 427 17.59 -7.50 24.22
N GLN A 428 16.84 -6.59 24.85
CA GLN A 428 15.87 -6.88 25.92
C GLN A 428 14.48 -7.29 25.41
N GLY A 429 14.29 -7.44 24.09
CA GLY A 429 13.02 -7.89 23.51
C GLY A 429 12.29 -6.85 22.67
N GLY A 430 12.85 -5.64 22.48
CA GLY A 430 12.27 -4.65 21.57
C GLY A 430 12.26 -5.09 20.10
N VAL A 431 11.32 -4.58 19.33
CA VAL A 431 11.19 -4.86 17.89
C VAL A 431 11.45 -3.58 17.09
N LEU A 432 12.52 -3.58 16.31
CA LEU A 432 12.97 -2.45 15.51
C LEU A 432 12.63 -2.68 14.04
N TRP A 433 11.77 -1.84 13.47
CA TRP A 433 11.41 -1.86 12.04
C TRP A 433 12.00 -0.64 11.34
N GLY A 434 12.71 -0.83 10.23
CA GLY A 434 13.11 0.24 9.33
C GLY A 434 12.61 0.00 7.91
N GLN A 435 12.22 1.06 7.21
CA GLN A 435 11.95 1.00 5.76
C GLN A 435 12.79 2.01 4.99
N LYS A 436 13.18 1.67 3.76
CA LYS A 436 13.97 2.52 2.85
C LYS A 436 15.24 3.04 3.53
N ARG A 437 15.44 4.37 3.63
CA ARG A 437 16.62 4.94 4.30
C ARG A 437 16.66 4.64 5.80
N GLY A 438 15.51 4.39 6.45
CA GLY A 438 15.47 3.87 7.81
C GLY A 438 16.09 2.47 7.91
N ALA A 439 15.79 1.58 6.96
CA ALA A 439 16.41 0.25 6.89
C ALA A 439 17.92 0.32 6.61
N ALA A 440 18.33 1.19 5.68
CA ALA A 440 19.74 1.40 5.37
C ALA A 440 20.52 1.95 6.57
N TRP A 441 19.93 2.88 7.32
CA TRP A 441 20.55 3.38 8.55
C TRP A 441 20.71 2.27 9.61
N LEU A 442 19.75 1.34 9.73
CA LEU A 442 19.90 0.19 10.64
C LEU A 442 21.08 -0.72 10.25
N VAL A 443 21.36 -0.85 8.94
CA VAL A 443 22.56 -1.55 8.45
C VAL A 443 23.82 -0.78 8.83
N ASP A 444 23.87 0.52 8.55
CA ASP A 444 25.02 1.38 8.86
C ASP A 444 25.33 1.39 10.37
N ALA A 445 24.28 1.41 11.21
CA ALA A 445 24.37 1.33 12.67
C ALA A 445 24.69 -0.08 13.20
N LYS A 446 24.88 -1.07 12.32
CA LYS A 446 25.14 -2.48 12.66
C LYS A 446 24.07 -3.09 13.59
N LEU A 447 22.83 -2.66 13.42
CA LEU A 447 21.66 -3.23 14.11
C LEU A 447 20.99 -4.28 13.24
N LEU A 448 20.89 -4.03 11.93
CA LEU A 448 20.44 -4.96 10.91
C LEU A 448 21.65 -5.54 10.16
N GLN A 449 21.77 -6.86 10.15
CA GLN A 449 22.82 -7.59 9.43
C GLN A 449 22.35 -7.87 8.00
N ALA A 450 22.60 -6.91 7.12
CA ALA A 450 22.38 -7.00 5.68
C ALA A 450 23.39 -6.11 4.97
N GLY A 451 23.52 -6.26 3.65
CA GLY A 451 24.18 -5.24 2.82
C GLY A 451 23.16 -4.25 2.25
N VAL A 452 23.64 -3.12 1.75
CA VAL A 452 22.81 -2.13 1.04
C VAL A 452 23.50 -1.83 -0.29
N TRP A 453 22.74 -1.88 -1.40
CA TRP A 453 23.11 -1.17 -2.60
C TRP A 453 22.47 0.21 -2.55
N SER A 454 23.32 1.22 -2.38
CA SER A 454 22.91 2.61 -2.23
C SER A 454 22.35 3.18 -3.53
N THR A 455 21.59 4.28 -3.43
CA THR A 455 21.14 5.07 -4.58
C THR A 455 22.29 5.44 -5.52
N GLN A 456 23.48 5.75 -4.99
CA GLN A 456 24.64 6.11 -5.79
C GLN A 456 25.19 4.93 -6.59
N GLU A 457 25.27 3.74 -5.98
CA GLU A 457 25.71 2.52 -6.67
C GLU A 457 24.70 2.10 -7.74
N MET A 458 23.41 2.20 -7.43
CA MET A 458 22.35 1.92 -8.39
C MET A 458 22.43 2.88 -9.59
N ASN A 459 22.60 4.18 -9.37
CA ASN A 459 22.72 5.16 -10.45
C ASN A 459 23.91 4.91 -11.40
N LYS A 460 24.97 4.21 -10.95
CA LYS A 460 26.12 3.82 -11.80
C LYS A 460 25.78 2.69 -12.79
N LEU A 461 24.65 2.00 -12.60
CA LEU A 461 24.17 1.00 -13.56
C LEU A 461 23.64 1.64 -14.84
N ILE A 462 23.19 2.90 -14.75
CA ILE A 462 22.77 3.68 -15.91
C ILE A 462 24.04 4.25 -16.59
N PRO A 463 24.25 4.02 -17.90
CA PRO A 463 25.37 4.61 -18.63
C PRO A 463 25.36 6.14 -18.55
N GLN A 464 26.53 6.74 -18.32
CA GLN A 464 26.69 8.21 -18.17
C GLN A 464 27.66 8.80 -19.19
N ASN A 465 27.95 8.05 -20.25
CA ASN A 465 28.95 8.37 -21.25
C ASN A 465 28.31 9.29 -22.29
N GLU A 466 29.09 10.23 -22.85
CA GLU A 466 28.67 11.05 -24.01
C GLU A 466 27.41 11.92 -23.79
N LEU A 467 27.04 12.18 -22.53
CA LEU A 467 25.91 13.03 -22.20
C LEU A 467 26.22 14.51 -22.43
N ARG A 468 25.30 15.22 -23.07
CA ARG A 468 25.27 16.67 -23.16
C ARG A 468 24.47 17.25 -21.99
N TYR A 469 24.63 18.53 -21.74
CA TYR A 469 23.87 19.21 -20.67
C TYR A 469 22.34 19.09 -20.85
N ALA A 470 21.87 19.07 -22.11
CA ALA A 470 20.45 18.89 -22.44
C ALA A 470 19.89 17.52 -22.02
N ASP A 471 20.74 16.51 -21.84
CA ASP A 471 20.32 15.13 -21.53
C ASP A 471 20.12 14.92 -20.01
N LYS A 472 20.34 15.96 -19.19
CA LYS A 472 20.28 15.90 -17.71
C LYS A 472 18.92 15.45 -17.17
N GLU A 473 17.82 15.94 -17.75
CA GLU A 473 16.47 15.57 -17.31
C GLU A 473 16.18 14.11 -17.65
N GLN A 474 16.52 13.68 -18.86
CA GLN A 474 16.35 12.29 -19.29
C GLN A 474 17.15 11.33 -18.42
N LEU A 475 18.41 11.65 -18.12
CA LEU A 475 19.24 10.85 -17.21
C LEU A 475 18.59 10.78 -15.82
N ALA A 476 18.11 11.90 -15.29
CA ALA A 476 17.45 11.93 -13.98
C ALA A 476 16.14 11.10 -13.97
N GLY A 477 15.40 11.08 -15.07
CA GLY A 477 14.24 10.23 -15.29
C GLY A 477 14.60 8.74 -15.27
N GLN A 478 15.62 8.35 -16.04
CA GLN A 478 16.14 6.97 -16.07
C GLN A 478 16.66 6.51 -14.70
N GLN A 479 17.33 7.40 -13.97
CA GLN A 479 17.88 7.07 -12.65
C GLN A 479 16.81 6.93 -11.56
N ARG A 480 15.59 7.41 -11.80
CA ARG A 480 14.48 7.40 -10.85
C ARG A 480 13.54 6.23 -11.09
N ILE A 481 13.18 5.54 -10.01
CA ILE A 481 11.99 4.67 -10.00
C ILE A 481 10.83 5.51 -9.45
N ALA A 482 10.06 6.09 -10.36
CA ALA A 482 8.92 6.96 -10.04
C ALA A 482 7.65 6.12 -9.84
N GLY A 483 7.60 5.40 -8.72
CA GLY A 483 6.42 4.61 -8.31
C GLY A 483 6.02 3.53 -9.31
N ALA A 484 6.65 2.36 -9.20
CA ALA A 484 6.36 1.17 -10.00
C ALA A 484 6.03 -0.02 -9.09
N ILE A 485 5.35 -1.03 -9.63
CA ILE A 485 4.92 -2.21 -8.88
C ILE A 485 5.85 -3.37 -9.22
N PHE A 486 6.38 -4.00 -8.18
CA PHE A 486 7.27 -5.14 -8.29
C PHE A 486 6.70 -6.38 -7.59
N SER A 487 7.10 -7.57 -8.03
CA SER A 487 6.77 -8.84 -7.41
C SER A 487 7.88 -9.25 -6.46
N ALA A 488 7.52 -9.48 -5.21
CA ALA A 488 8.36 -10.15 -4.22
C ALA A 488 7.88 -11.60 -4.03
N GLU A 489 8.82 -12.51 -3.80
CA GLU A 489 8.58 -13.88 -3.38
C GLU A 489 8.76 -14.02 -1.87
N LEU A 490 7.74 -14.57 -1.22
CA LEU A 490 7.67 -14.76 0.22
C LEU A 490 7.96 -16.21 0.62
N ASP A 491 8.62 -16.38 1.76
CA ASP A 491 8.55 -17.63 2.53
C ASP A 491 7.28 -17.64 3.38
N LEU A 492 6.23 -18.33 2.90
CA LEU A 492 4.93 -18.39 3.59
C LEU A 492 4.94 -19.11 4.95
N SER A 493 6.04 -19.81 5.29
CA SER A 493 6.20 -20.43 6.62
C SER A 493 6.71 -19.44 7.67
N HIS A 494 7.21 -18.27 7.25
CA HIS A 494 7.71 -17.26 8.17
C HIS A 494 6.55 -16.49 8.85
N PRO A 495 6.57 -16.30 10.18
CA PRO A 495 5.51 -15.58 10.90
C PRO A 495 5.17 -14.18 10.38
N LEU A 496 6.15 -13.48 9.79
CA LEU A 496 5.93 -12.17 9.14
C LEU A 496 5.08 -12.24 7.85
N THR A 497 4.87 -13.41 7.26
CA THR A 497 4.08 -13.59 6.04
C THR A 497 2.75 -14.30 6.28
N PHE A 498 2.45 -14.69 7.53
CA PHE A 498 1.19 -15.34 7.86
C PHE A 498 -0.02 -14.51 7.42
N GLY A 499 -1.06 -15.21 6.94
CA GLY A 499 -2.26 -14.57 6.40
C GLY A 499 -2.14 -14.11 4.94
N ILE A 500 -0.95 -14.14 4.34
CA ILE A 500 -0.78 -13.88 2.90
C ILE A 500 -1.04 -15.19 2.12
N PRO A 501 -1.95 -15.21 1.14
CA PRO A 501 -2.45 -16.46 0.56
C PRO A 501 -1.52 -17.13 -0.47
N ARG A 502 -0.51 -16.40 -0.98
CA ARG A 502 0.38 -16.87 -2.05
C ARG A 502 1.77 -16.26 -1.94
N ARG A 503 2.77 -16.94 -2.52
CA ARG A 503 4.19 -16.57 -2.44
C ARG A 503 4.49 -15.25 -3.13
N GLU A 504 3.84 -14.98 -4.26
CA GLU A 504 4.03 -13.73 -4.99
C GLU A 504 3.22 -12.60 -4.35
N LEU A 505 3.90 -11.54 -3.95
CA LEU A 505 3.32 -10.36 -3.34
C LEU A 505 3.73 -9.11 -4.14
N PRO A 506 2.76 -8.35 -4.68
CA PRO A 506 3.04 -7.03 -5.24
C PRO A 506 3.48 -6.05 -4.15
N VAL A 507 4.59 -5.34 -4.39
CA VAL A 507 5.15 -4.29 -3.54
C VAL A 507 5.36 -3.01 -4.35
N PHE A 508 5.21 -1.85 -3.71
CA PHE A 508 5.34 -0.56 -4.36
C PHE A 508 6.75 0.02 -4.19
N LYS A 509 7.46 0.22 -5.30
CA LYS A 509 8.82 0.75 -5.31
C LYS A 509 8.84 2.18 -5.83
N ASN A 510 9.32 3.10 -4.99
CA ASN A 510 9.53 4.52 -5.34
C ASN A 510 10.92 5.01 -4.91
N SER A 511 11.88 4.10 -4.86
CA SER A 511 13.28 4.33 -4.50
C SER A 511 14.13 3.29 -5.21
N ASN A 512 15.34 3.67 -5.61
CA ASN A 512 16.33 2.76 -6.16
C ASN A 512 17.16 2.05 -5.09
N LEU A 513 17.08 2.46 -3.81
CA LEU A 513 17.74 1.76 -2.70
C LEU A 513 17.29 0.29 -2.64
N LEU A 514 18.23 -0.59 -2.30
CA LEU A 514 17.99 -2.03 -2.27
C LEU A 514 18.80 -2.72 -1.17
N LEU A 515 18.15 -3.53 -0.34
CA LEU A 515 18.84 -4.43 0.59
C LEU A 515 19.44 -5.62 -0.17
N GLN A 516 20.63 -6.01 0.22
CA GLN A 516 21.26 -7.24 -0.25
C GLN A 516 20.68 -8.43 0.54
N PRO A 517 20.44 -9.58 -0.11
CA PRO A 517 20.03 -10.79 0.60
C PRO A 517 21.13 -11.25 1.54
N SER A 518 20.74 -11.70 2.73
CA SER A 518 21.64 -12.36 3.67
C SER A 518 21.99 -13.76 3.16
N GLN A 519 23.20 -14.22 3.48
CA GLN A 519 23.58 -15.62 3.27
C GLN A 519 23.14 -16.52 4.43
N ALA A 520 22.73 -15.93 5.56
CA ALA A 520 22.27 -16.68 6.72
C ALA A 520 20.88 -17.30 6.47
N PRO A 521 20.63 -18.55 6.91
CA PRO A 521 19.35 -19.21 6.76
C PRO A 521 18.22 -18.44 7.44
N PHE A 522 17.03 -18.46 6.85
CA PHE A 522 15.79 -17.90 7.42
C PHE A 522 15.76 -16.38 7.65
N VAL A 523 16.82 -15.65 7.29
CA VAL A 523 16.91 -14.19 7.46
C VAL A 523 16.21 -13.43 6.33
N ASN A 524 16.20 -13.98 5.12
CA ASN A 524 15.48 -13.41 3.98
C ASN A 524 14.01 -13.82 4.03
N VAL A 525 13.13 -12.90 4.43
CA VAL A 525 11.69 -13.15 4.52
C VAL A 525 11.00 -12.95 3.17
N ALA A 526 11.48 -11.97 2.41
CA ALA A 526 11.03 -11.70 1.05
C ALA A 526 12.21 -11.28 0.16
N THR A 527 12.33 -11.91 -1.00
CA THR A 527 13.26 -11.51 -2.08
C THR A 527 12.46 -11.06 -3.29
N TYR A 528 13.03 -10.25 -4.18
CA TYR A 528 12.35 -9.99 -5.44
C TYR A 528 12.32 -11.25 -6.31
N SER A 529 11.28 -11.40 -7.14
CA SER A 529 11.19 -12.54 -8.08
C SER A 529 12.21 -12.39 -9.21
N ALA A 530 12.44 -13.45 -9.98
CA ALA A 530 13.34 -13.43 -11.14
C ALA A 530 12.88 -12.45 -12.24
N GLN A 531 11.57 -12.23 -12.36
CA GLN A 531 10.97 -11.23 -13.26
C GLN A 531 10.14 -10.25 -12.41
N PRO A 532 10.81 -9.34 -11.70
CA PRO A 532 10.16 -8.64 -10.60
C PRO A 532 9.28 -7.50 -11.09
N HIS A 533 9.37 -7.05 -12.34
CA HIS A 533 8.60 -5.90 -12.82
C HIS A 533 7.16 -6.27 -13.16
N LEU A 534 6.18 -5.76 -12.41
CA LEU A 534 4.75 -6.01 -12.65
C LEU A 534 4.09 -4.89 -13.45
N ALA A 535 4.31 -3.63 -13.08
CA ALA A 535 3.70 -2.46 -13.74
C ALA A 535 4.53 -1.19 -13.51
N GLY A 536 4.37 -0.20 -14.39
CA GLY A 536 5.00 1.12 -14.30
C GLY A 536 6.34 1.16 -14.98
N TYR A 537 7.05 2.29 -14.89
CA TYR A 537 8.35 2.45 -15.53
C TYR A 537 9.51 2.11 -14.59
N THR A 538 10.52 1.47 -15.15
CA THR A 538 11.85 1.30 -14.55
C THR A 538 12.86 1.11 -15.67
N ALA A 539 14.04 1.73 -15.54
CA ALA A 539 15.15 1.50 -16.44
C ALA A 539 15.55 0.01 -16.46
N GLY A 540 15.75 -0.56 -17.65
CA GLY A 540 16.00 -1.99 -17.82
C GLY A 540 17.27 -2.46 -17.10
N GLU A 541 18.25 -1.57 -16.96
CA GLU A 541 19.52 -1.76 -16.28
C GLU A 541 19.35 -2.05 -14.78
N TYR A 542 18.25 -1.61 -14.17
CA TYR A 542 17.95 -1.88 -12.76
C TYR A 542 17.36 -3.28 -12.53
N LEU A 543 16.67 -3.85 -13.51
CA LEU A 543 15.91 -5.09 -13.33
C LEU A 543 16.77 -6.28 -12.88
N PRO A 544 17.96 -6.55 -13.48
CA PRO A 544 18.82 -7.65 -13.01
C PRO A 544 19.30 -7.45 -11.58
N ARG A 545 19.60 -6.20 -11.18
CA ARG A 545 20.04 -5.90 -9.81
C ARG A 545 18.88 -6.02 -8.82
N ILE A 546 17.70 -5.54 -9.16
CA ILE A 546 16.50 -5.65 -8.33
C ILE A 546 16.14 -7.11 -8.09
N ALA A 547 16.17 -7.96 -9.13
CA ALA A 547 15.90 -9.39 -9.02
C ALA A 547 16.86 -10.14 -8.06
N GLN A 548 18.03 -9.57 -7.77
CA GLN A 548 19.01 -10.11 -6.81
C GLN A 548 18.82 -9.58 -5.38
N GLY A 549 17.92 -8.63 -5.16
CA GLY A 549 17.76 -7.96 -3.88
C GLY A 549 16.78 -8.64 -2.92
N ALA A 550 16.92 -8.28 -1.64
CA ALA A 550 15.93 -8.59 -0.63
C ALA A 550 14.89 -7.46 -0.55
N ALA A 551 13.62 -7.83 -0.55
CA ALA A 551 12.52 -6.90 -0.25
C ALA A 551 12.37 -6.72 1.26
N LEU A 552 12.51 -7.80 2.05
CA LEU A 552 12.37 -7.80 3.51
C LEU A 552 13.38 -8.76 4.16
N VAL A 553 14.16 -8.24 5.10
CA VAL A 553 15.13 -8.98 5.90
C VAL A 553 14.74 -8.89 7.38
N ALA A 554 14.80 -10.00 8.11
CA ALA A 554 14.48 -10.03 9.54
C ALA A 554 15.35 -11.02 10.30
N HIS A 555 15.87 -10.62 11.47
CA HIS A 555 16.63 -11.54 12.34
C HIS A 555 16.57 -11.11 13.81
N ASN A 556 17.11 -11.96 14.68
CA ASN A 556 17.22 -11.70 16.11
C ASN A 556 18.38 -10.74 16.41
N LEU A 557 18.19 -9.91 17.43
CA LEU A 557 19.27 -9.21 18.11
C LEU A 557 19.01 -9.33 19.61
N GLY A 558 19.74 -10.23 20.27
CA GLY A 558 19.39 -10.69 21.62
C GLY A 558 17.99 -11.33 21.64
N GLN A 559 17.12 -10.90 22.55
CA GLN A 559 15.75 -11.39 22.66
C GLN A 559 14.77 -10.69 21.70
N GLY A 560 15.15 -9.54 21.13
CA GLY A 560 14.33 -8.75 20.22
C GLY A 560 14.54 -9.09 18.75
N ARG A 561 13.96 -8.25 17.90
CA ARG A 561 13.97 -8.43 16.43
C ARG A 561 14.36 -7.13 15.74
N VAL A 562 15.14 -7.26 14.67
CA VAL A 562 15.43 -6.16 13.74
C VAL A 562 14.92 -6.56 12.37
N ILE A 563 14.13 -5.68 11.76
CA ILE A 563 13.42 -5.93 10.51
C ILE A 563 13.68 -4.73 9.58
N GLY A 564 14.15 -5.00 8.37
CA GLY A 564 14.43 -3.99 7.36
C GLY A 564 13.68 -4.30 6.07
N MET A 565 12.95 -3.31 5.55
CA MET A 565 12.27 -3.40 4.26
C MET A 565 12.84 -2.40 3.26
N THR A 566 13.10 -2.87 2.04
CA THR A 566 13.59 -2.03 0.94
C THR A 566 12.53 -1.02 0.50
N ASP A 567 11.28 -1.45 0.43
CA ASP A 567 10.15 -0.67 -0.09
C ASP A 567 9.25 -0.14 1.03
N ASN A 568 8.30 0.73 0.65
CA ASN A 568 7.25 1.20 1.56
C ASN A 568 6.05 0.24 1.49
N PRO A 569 5.76 -0.55 2.56
CA PRO A 569 4.68 -1.54 2.54
C PRO A 569 3.28 -0.92 2.54
N VAL A 570 3.15 0.39 2.81
CA VAL A 570 1.89 1.07 3.13
C VAL A 570 1.64 2.32 2.28
N PHE A 571 2.28 2.39 1.11
CA PHE A 571 2.27 3.55 0.21
C PHE A 571 0.87 4.16 0.03
N ARG A 572 0.78 5.47 0.32
CA ARG A 572 -0.41 6.33 0.26
C ARG A 572 -1.69 5.76 0.90
N GLY A 573 -1.57 4.79 1.81
CA GLY A 573 -2.72 4.19 2.50
C GLY A 573 -3.56 3.22 1.68
N TYR A 574 -3.26 3.00 0.39
CA TYR A 574 -4.05 2.12 -0.48
C TYR A 574 -3.36 0.80 -0.82
N PHE A 575 -2.04 0.67 -0.57
CA PHE A 575 -1.29 -0.58 -0.70
C PHE A 575 -1.57 -1.55 0.48
N LYS A 576 -2.81 -2.05 0.54
CA LYS A 576 -3.27 -2.93 1.64
C LYS A 576 -2.64 -4.31 1.60
N GLY A 577 -2.27 -4.82 0.43
CA GLY A 577 -1.65 -6.13 0.26
C GLY A 577 -0.35 -6.27 1.03
N SER A 578 0.64 -5.43 0.70
CA SER A 578 1.96 -5.42 1.35
C SER A 578 1.93 -4.95 2.80
N SER A 579 0.90 -4.19 3.20
CA SER A 579 0.74 -3.71 4.58
C SER A 579 0.75 -4.85 5.62
N ARG A 580 0.33 -6.06 5.21
CA ARG A 580 0.30 -7.24 6.08
C ARG A 580 1.66 -7.58 6.68
N LEU A 581 2.77 -7.32 5.97
CA LEU A 581 4.12 -7.57 6.48
C LEU A 581 4.42 -6.70 7.71
N LEU A 582 4.10 -5.40 7.64
CA LEU A 582 4.24 -4.48 8.77
C LEU A 582 3.32 -4.87 9.93
N ILE A 583 2.07 -5.23 9.64
CA ILE A 583 1.10 -5.63 10.67
C ILE A 583 1.57 -6.90 11.39
N ASN A 584 2.08 -7.89 10.65
CA ASN A 584 2.63 -9.10 11.24
C ASN A 584 3.87 -8.79 12.08
N ALA A 585 4.69 -7.79 11.70
CA ALA A 585 5.80 -7.36 12.55
C ALA A 585 5.35 -6.83 13.92
N MET A 586 4.15 -6.22 14.00
CA MET A 586 3.61 -5.71 15.27
C MET A 586 3.10 -6.83 16.20
N TYR A 587 2.50 -7.88 15.65
CA TYR A 587 1.82 -8.92 16.46
C TYR A 587 2.57 -10.27 16.52
N LEU A 588 3.40 -10.58 15.53
CA LEU A 588 3.96 -11.92 15.29
C LEU A 588 5.50 -11.93 15.22
N SER A 589 6.19 -10.81 15.47
CA SER A 589 7.65 -10.72 15.41
C SER A 589 8.36 -11.68 16.37
N HIS A 590 7.80 -11.95 17.55
CA HIS A 590 8.34 -12.95 18.48
C HIS A 590 7.93 -14.40 18.14
N GLY A 591 7.19 -14.62 17.05
CA GLY A 591 6.85 -15.95 16.55
C GLY A 591 7.99 -16.62 15.77
N PHE A 592 8.97 -15.84 15.28
CA PHE A 592 10.12 -16.37 14.55
C PHE A 592 11.41 -16.24 15.36
N SER A 593 12.41 -17.05 15.02
CA SER A 593 13.77 -16.91 15.52
C SER A 593 14.76 -17.25 14.40
N ALA A 594 15.55 -16.27 13.98
CA ALA A 594 16.57 -16.41 12.96
C ALA A 594 17.87 -15.73 13.44
N SER A 595 18.98 -16.47 13.45
CA SER A 595 20.29 -15.91 13.74
C SER A 595 20.89 -15.31 12.46
N SER A 596 21.46 -14.13 12.56
CA SER A 596 22.18 -13.48 11.45
C SER A 596 23.68 -13.75 11.45
N GLN A 597 24.20 -14.46 12.46
CA GLN A 597 25.58 -14.92 12.44
C GLN A 597 25.68 -16.17 11.57
N THR A 598 26.39 -16.08 10.44
CA THR A 598 27.13 -17.22 9.92
C THR A 598 28.18 -17.55 10.95
N GLU A 599 28.11 -18.74 11.56
CA GLU A 599 29.25 -19.31 12.28
C GLU A 599 30.44 -19.30 11.30
N GLU A 600 31.45 -18.49 11.58
CA GLU A 600 32.81 -18.68 11.05
C GLU A 600 33.54 -19.71 11.89
#